data_AF-K4L4J4-F1
#
_entry.id   AF-K4L4J4-F1
#
_cell.length_a   1.000
_cell.length_b   1.000
_cell.length_c   1.000
_cell.angle_alpha   90.00
_cell.angle_beta   90.00
_cell.angle_gamma   90.00
#
_symmetry.space_group_name_H-M   'P 1'
#
loop_
_entity.id
_entity.type
_entity.pdbx_description
1 polymer ?
#
loop_
_entity_poly.entity_id
_entity_poly.type
_entity_poly.pdbx_seq_one_letter_code
_entity_poly.pdbx_strand_id
1 'polypeptide(L)' 'MTLVVNTLDSVLATRYQIGITAGGGPVLKQKSLTGVKATAADQDVYDVAVALSSLVDYPLADIRRLNIFELADE' A
#
# COMPACT_ATOMS: atom_id res chain seq x y z
N MET A 1 -14.90 -8.61 29.20
CA MET A 1 -13.59 -8.65 28.55
C MET A 1 -13.64 -9.62 27.39
N THR A 2 -14.34 -9.16 26.36
CA THR A 2 -14.45 -9.81 25.06
C THR A 2 -13.77 -8.90 24.05
N LEU A 3 -12.81 -9.44 23.29
CA LEU A 3 -12.15 -8.69 22.23
C LEU A 3 -13.13 -8.43 21.08
N VAL A 4 -13.33 -7.16 20.73
CA VAL A 4 -14.06 -6.73 19.52
C VAL A 4 -13.05 -6.23 18.49
N VAL A 5 -13.18 -6.74 17.25
CA VAL A 5 -12.31 -6.39 16.12
C VAL A 5 -13.14 -5.75 15.02
N ASN A 6 -12.93 -4.46 14.78
CA ASN A 6 -13.58 -3.72 13.70
C ASN A 6 -12.60 -3.58 12.53
N THR A 7 -13.01 -4.05 11.34
CA THR A 7 -12.19 -3.91 10.14
C THR A 7 -12.41 -2.52 9.54
N LEU A 8 -11.35 -1.74 9.40
CA LEU A 8 -11.36 -0.41 8.80
C LEU A 8 -10.88 -0.47 7.34
N ASP A 9 -11.06 0.63 6.61
CA ASP A 9 -10.50 0.76 5.27
C ASP A 9 -8.98 0.56 5.26
N SER A 10 -8.49 0.09 4.12
CA SER A 10 -7.09 -0.21 3.87
C SER A 10 -6.41 0.91 3.07
N VAL A 11 -5.06 0.89 3.09
CA VAL A 11 -4.23 1.83 2.35
C VAL A 11 -3.36 1.06 1.35
N LEU A 12 -3.44 1.44 0.09
CA LEU A 12 -2.54 0.93 -0.95
C LEU A 12 -1.29 1.82 -1.00
N ALA A 13 -0.12 1.25 -0.71
CA ALA A 13 1.16 1.93 -0.79
C ALA A 13 2.03 1.31 -1.90
N THR A 14 2.36 2.12 -2.90
CA THR A 14 3.27 1.75 -3.99
C THR A 14 4.61 2.46 -3.80
N ARG A 15 5.72 1.76 -3.99
CA ARG A 15 7.08 2.32 -3.88
C ARG A 15 7.74 2.29 -5.24
N TYR A 16 8.36 3.41 -5.61
CA TYR A 16 9.07 3.59 -6.87
C TYR A 16 10.52 3.92 -6.59
N GLN A 17 11.44 3.37 -7.38
CA GLN A 17 12.84 3.73 -7.30
C GLN A 17 13.11 4.94 -8.21
N ILE A 18 13.41 6.08 -7.62
CA ILE A 18 13.59 7.36 -8.34
C ILE A 18 15.06 7.70 -8.61
N GLY A 19 16.00 6.87 -8.14
CA GLY A 19 17.42 7.10 -8.34
C GLY A 19 18.29 6.26 -7.39
N ILE A 20 19.56 6.64 -7.32
CA ILE A 20 20.58 6.02 -6.48
C ILE A 20 21.23 7.13 -5.64
N THR A 21 21.45 6.88 -4.35
CA THR A 21 22.12 7.82 -3.44
C THR A 21 23.62 7.86 -3.75
N ALA A 22 24.32 8.89 -3.24
CA ALA A 22 25.78 8.97 -3.35
C ALA A 22 26.53 7.76 -2.75
N GLY A 23 25.89 7.00 -1.85
CA GLY A 23 26.42 5.77 -1.26
C GLY A 23 26.00 4.48 -1.98
N GLY A 24 25.36 4.58 -3.15
CA GLY A 24 24.94 3.41 -3.94
C GLY A 24 23.61 2.77 -3.54
N GLY A 25 22.90 3.33 -2.55
CA GLY A 25 21.58 2.83 -2.14
C GLY A 25 20.45 3.29 -3.08
N PRO A 26 19.41 2.49 -3.35
CA PRO A 26 18.27 2.94 -4.14
C PRO A 26 17.46 4.01 -3.38
N VAL A 27 17.14 5.13 -4.02
CA VAL A 27 16.22 6.13 -3.48
C VAL A 27 14.80 5.69 -3.80
N LEU A 28 14.05 5.31 -2.76
CA LEU A 28 12.66 4.89 -2.89
C LEU A 28 11.71 6.04 -2.54
N LYS A 29 10.70 6.26 -3.37
CA LYS A 29 9.60 7.19 -3.12
C LYS A 29 8.31 6.41 -3.00
N GLN A 30 7.59 6.62 -1.90
CA GLN A 30 6.31 5.96 -1.65
C GLN A 30 5.15 6.87 -2.06
N LYS A 31 4.13 6.28 -2.69
CA LYS A 31 2.83 6.91 -2.94
C LYS A 31 1.73 6.05 -2.31
N SER A 32 0.95 6.67 -1.43
CA SER A 32 -0.11 6.00 -0.68
C SER A 32 -1.48 6.49 -1.14
N LEU A 33 -2.43 5.57 -1.29
CA LEU A 33 -3.83 5.79 -1.62
C LEU A 33 -4.67 5.23 -0.46
N THR A 34 -5.38 6.12 0.23
CA THR A 34 -6.24 5.78 1.37
C THR A 34 -7.67 5.50 0.89
N GLY A 35 -8.48 4.85 1.75
CA GLY A 35 -9.89 4.57 1.44
C GLY A 35 -10.09 3.37 0.52
N VAL A 36 -9.14 2.44 0.48
CA VAL A 36 -9.31 1.16 -0.24
C VAL A 36 -10.18 0.27 0.62
N LYS A 37 -11.38 -0.07 0.13
CA LYS A 37 -12.34 -0.91 0.87
C LYS A 37 -11.67 -2.15 1.45
N ALA A 38 -11.94 -2.43 2.72
CA ALA A 38 -11.44 -3.63 3.37
C ALA A 38 -11.82 -4.93 2.63
N THR A 39 -13.02 -4.92 2.02
CA THR A 39 -13.58 -6.06 1.28
C THR A 39 -13.07 -6.17 -0.15
N ALA A 40 -12.21 -5.26 -0.63
CA ALA A 40 -11.61 -5.38 -1.97
C ALA A 40 -10.72 -6.64 -2.02
N ALA A 41 -10.78 -7.38 -3.13
CA ALA A 41 -9.92 -8.54 -3.33
C ALA A 41 -8.47 -8.09 -3.53
N ASP A 42 -7.52 -8.86 -3.00
CA ASP A 42 -6.10 -8.51 -3.13
C ASP A 42 -5.63 -8.46 -4.58
N GLN A 43 -6.20 -9.31 -5.44
CA GLN A 43 -5.95 -9.31 -6.87
C GLN A 43 -6.39 -7.99 -7.52
N ASP A 44 -7.61 -7.51 -7.23
CA ASP A 44 -8.11 -6.24 -7.76
C ASP A 44 -7.24 -5.05 -7.31
N VAL A 45 -6.83 -5.06 -6.03
CA VAL A 45 -5.94 -4.03 -5.47
C VAL A 45 -4.57 -4.06 -6.17
N TYR A 46 -4.04 -5.25 -6.44
CA TYR A 46 -2.78 -5.43 -7.16
C TYR A 46 -2.88 -4.97 -8.62
N ASP A 47 -3.92 -5.36 -9.35
CA ASP A 47 -4.11 -4.96 -10.75
C ASP A 47 -4.25 -3.44 -10.89
N VAL A 48 -4.97 -2.79 -9.97
CA VAL A 48 -5.03 -1.33 -9.91
C VAL A 48 -3.66 -0.71 -9.60
N ALA A 49 -2.89 -1.30 -8.68
CA ALA A 49 -1.55 -0.81 -8.37
C ALA A 49 -0.61 -0.91 -9.58
N VAL A 50 -0.67 -2.01 -10.33
CA VAL A 50 0.11 -2.22 -11.57
C VAL A 50 -0.33 -1.23 -12.64
N ALA A 51 -1.63 -1.06 -12.86
CA ALA A 51 -2.16 -0.11 -13.83
C ALA A 51 -1.76 1.34 -13.48
N LEU A 52 -1.76 1.72 -12.20
CA LEU A 52 -1.28 3.03 -11.77
C LEU A 52 0.23 3.17 -11.95
N SER A 53 0.99 2.10 -11.72
CA SER A 53 2.44 2.11 -11.89
C SER A 53 2.87 2.24 -13.34
N SER A 54 2.07 1.76 -14.31
CA SER A 54 2.39 1.90 -15.74
C SER A 54 2.25 3.34 -16.26
N LEU A 55 1.56 4.21 -15.52
CA LEU A 55 1.50 5.65 -15.79
C LEU A 55 2.70 6.40 -15.19
N VAL A 56 3.50 5.74 -14.36
CA VAL A 56 4.66 6.32 -13.67
C VAL A 56 5.93 5.90 -14.39
N ASP A 57 6.78 6.88 -14.73
CA ASP A 57 8.03 6.66 -15.47
C ASP A 57 9.09 5.90 -14.64
N TYR A 58 8.95 5.91 -13.31
CA TYR A 58 9.88 5.28 -12.39
C TYR A 58 9.56 3.80 -12.18
N PRO A 59 10.59 2.93 -12.10
CA PRO A 59 10.39 1.51 -11.85
C PRO A 59 9.72 1.27 -10.50
N LEU A 60 8.68 0.44 -10.53
CA LEU A 60 7.98 -0.04 -9.35
C LEU A 60 8.91 -1.00 -8.56
N ALA A 61 9.17 -0.66 -7.31
CA ALA A 61 10.00 -1.46 -6.41
C ALA A 61 9.15 -2.41 -5.56
N ASP A 62 7.98 -1.97 -5.09
CA ASP A 62 7.16 -2.74 -4.15
C ASP A 62 5.70 -2.27 -4.11
N ILE A 63 4.76 -3.19 -3.92
CA ILE A 63 3.33 -2.92 -3.70
C ILE A 63 2.94 -3.46 -2.33
N ARG A 64 2.28 -2.64 -1.52
CA ARG A 64 1.79 -3.03 -0.19
C ARG A 64 0.35 -2.63 0.00
N ARG A 65 -0.43 -3.53 0.60
CA ARG A 65 -1.74 -3.21 1.18
C ARG A 65 -1.60 -3.20 2.70
N LEU A 66 -2.02 -2.10 3.32
CA LEU A 66 -2.05 -1.93 4.77
C LEU A 66 -3.50 -2.08 5.23
N ASN A 67 -3.82 -3.22 5.84
CA ASN A 67 -5.14 -3.45 6.43
C ASN A 67 -5.14 -2.91 7.86
N ILE A 68 -6.14 -2.11 8.18
CA ILE A 68 -6.26 -1.45 9.48
C ILE A 68 -7.40 -2.13 10.23
N PHE A 69 -7.12 -2.51 11.48
CA PHE A 69 -8.10 -3.09 12.39
C PHE A 69 -8.12 -2.27 13.67
N GLU A 70 -9.32 -1.88 14.10
CA GLU A 70 -9.52 -1.34 15.43
C GLU A 70 -9.76 -2.52 16.39
N LEU A 71 -9.01 -2.51 17.50
CA LEU A 71 -9.09 -3.51 18.55
C LEU A 71 -9.64 -2.82 19.81
N ALA A 72 -10.82 -3.24 20.25
CA ALA A 72 -11.51 -2.68 21.41
C ALA A 72 -11.89 -3.78 22.41
N ASP A 73 -12.10 -3.39 23.66
CA ASP A 73 -12.53 -4.25 24.74
C ASP A 73 -13.94 -3.88 25.21
N GLU A 74 -14.81 -4.89 25.35
CA GLU A 74 -16.16 -4.81 25.97
C GLU A 74 -16.31 -5.75 27.18
#